data_AF-A0A849DGI7-F1
#
_entry.id   AF-A0A849DGI7-F1
#
_cell.length_a   1.000
_cell.length_b   1.000
_cell.length_c   1.000
_cell.angle_alpha   90.00
_cell.angle_beta   90.00
_cell.angle_gamma   90.00
#
_symmetry.space_group_name_H-M   'P 1'
#
loop_
_entity.id
_entity.type
_entity.pdbx_description
1 polymer ?
#
loop_
_entity_poly.entity_id
_entity_poly.type
_entity_poly.pdbx_seq_one_letter_code
_entity_poly.pdbx_strand_id
1 'polypeptide(L)'
;MGGFRKIMRSTSVTGKIAVIAVMTGLLAVGIGALALVQIGSVANTAGAIYDRGLVPDQDVAKIRETWFKIRHASLSKATAKTPEAAKTFHEMTAQYEAEIDRYVKDYLGRSISAEQKELAETFHGYSTQYRELRDKADAQAAAGRMTEWEETRTEITMVSDGALATLDKLSTASTAAAEERLADARSTYRQSVLLVVAIAGIGLLLATALSIVVARSIIKPLRCVRDVLNAVADGDLTQSAEIDSDDELGEMGAALDKTVSTLHDVIQQISGNASDLSRVARAGSSGDAASGYGTGPRTVDLQGTDEQLAEMADNLDTMISLFVTRSNVS
;
A
#
# COMPACT_ATOMS: atom_id res chain seq x y z
N MET A 1 -20.57 -8.43 13.44
CA MET A 1 -20.11 -7.33 14.33
C MET A 1 -19.90 -7.72 15.79
N GLY A 2 -20.49 -8.82 16.32
CA GLY A 2 -20.35 -9.19 17.74
C GLY A 2 -18.96 -9.64 18.21
N GLY A 3 -18.20 -10.38 17.38
CA GLY A 3 -16.88 -10.90 17.75
C GLY A 3 -15.81 -9.81 17.97
N PHE A 4 -15.78 -8.81 17.11
CA PHE A 4 -14.81 -7.71 17.20
C PHE A 4 -15.02 -6.86 18.47
N ARG A 5 -16.28 -6.62 18.85
CA ARG A 5 -16.63 -5.89 20.06
C ARG A 5 -16.26 -6.67 21.33
N LYS A 6 -16.38 -8.00 21.31
CA LYS A 6 -15.95 -8.87 22.42
C LYS A 6 -14.43 -8.85 22.59
N ILE A 7 -13.68 -8.96 21.49
CA ILE A 7 -12.20 -8.87 21.50
C ILE A 7 -11.73 -7.52 22.06
N MET A 8 -12.35 -6.42 21.64
CA MET A 8 -12.01 -5.08 22.12
C MET A 8 -12.30 -4.84 23.61
N ARG A 9 -13.18 -5.62 24.24
CA ARG A 9 -13.48 -5.53 25.67
C ARG A 9 -12.46 -6.24 26.55
N SER A 10 -11.86 -7.32 26.05
CA SER A 10 -10.93 -8.16 26.83
C SER A 10 -9.46 -7.90 26.53
N THR A 11 -9.14 -6.93 25.66
CA THR A 11 -7.76 -6.62 25.28
C THR A 11 -7.26 -5.43 26.08
N SER A 12 -6.04 -5.53 26.61
CA SER A 12 -5.37 -4.44 27.33
C SER A 12 -5.26 -3.15 26.52
N VAL A 13 -5.15 -2.01 27.19
CA VAL A 13 -4.92 -0.70 26.54
C VAL A 13 -3.65 -0.74 25.69
N THR A 14 -2.57 -1.31 26.21
CA THR A 14 -1.31 -1.50 25.47
C THR A 14 -1.52 -2.41 24.25
N GLY A 15 -2.28 -3.49 24.39
CA GLY A 15 -2.64 -4.37 23.28
C GLY A 15 -3.42 -3.64 22.18
N LYS A 16 -4.38 -2.80 22.54
CA LYS A 16 -5.15 -1.98 21.59
C LYS A 16 -4.27 -1.01 20.80
N ILE A 17 -3.34 -0.33 21.46
CA ILE A 17 -2.38 0.58 20.81
C ILE A 17 -1.41 -0.19 19.92
N ALA A 18 -0.89 -1.32 20.40
CA ALA A 18 0.01 -2.19 19.64
C ALA A 18 -0.66 -2.69 18.34
N VAL A 19 -1.94 -3.06 18.39
CA VAL A 19 -2.71 -3.47 17.20
C VAL A 19 -2.75 -2.37 16.13
N ILE A 20 -3.00 -1.10 16.50
CA ILE A 20 -2.98 0.01 15.53
C ILE A 20 -1.58 0.18 14.94
N ALA A 21 -0.54 0.18 15.78
CA ALA A 21 0.83 0.39 15.34
C ALA A 21 1.29 -0.71 14.37
N VAL A 22 1.02 -1.98 14.71
CA VAL A 22 1.32 -3.14 13.86
C VAL A 22 0.53 -3.08 12.56
N MET A 23 -0.77 -2.80 12.62
CA MET A 23 -1.61 -2.72 11.41
C MET A 23 -1.14 -1.61 10.46
N THR A 24 -0.78 -0.43 11.00
CA THR A 24 -0.28 0.69 10.20
C THR A 24 1.09 0.37 9.60
N GLY A 25 1.97 -0.27 10.37
CA GLY A 25 3.26 -0.75 9.89
C GLY A 25 3.13 -1.80 8.77
N LEU A 26 2.25 -2.79 8.95
CA LEU A 26 1.94 -3.81 7.94
C LEU A 26 1.36 -3.18 6.67
N LEU A 27 0.51 -2.17 6.82
CA LEU A 27 -0.02 -1.42 5.69
C LEU A 27 1.08 -0.68 4.92
N ALA A 28 1.96 0.02 5.62
CA ALA A 28 3.09 0.72 4.99
C ALA A 28 4.04 -0.25 4.26
N VAL A 29 4.38 -1.38 4.90
CA VAL A 29 5.20 -2.44 4.30
C VAL A 29 4.50 -3.06 3.09
N GLY A 30 3.20 -3.34 3.20
CA GLY A 30 2.41 -3.91 2.10
C GLY A 30 2.34 -2.99 0.88
N ILE A 31 2.11 -1.69 1.09
CA ILE A 31 2.13 -0.68 0.02
C ILE A 31 3.54 -0.59 -0.59
N GLY A 32 4.59 -0.58 0.24
CA GLY A 32 5.97 -0.56 -0.24
C GLY A 32 6.33 -1.80 -1.08
N ALA A 33 5.94 -2.99 -0.63
CA ALA A 33 6.15 -4.24 -1.37
C ALA A 33 5.38 -4.25 -2.70
N LEU A 34 4.12 -3.82 -2.70
CA LEU A 34 3.33 -3.67 -3.94
C LEU A 34 3.97 -2.67 -4.91
N ALA A 35 4.47 -1.54 -4.40
CA ALA A 35 5.17 -0.56 -5.22
C ALA A 35 6.44 -1.15 -5.87
N LEU A 36 7.22 -1.94 -5.14
CA LEU A 36 8.40 -2.61 -5.69
C LEU A 36 8.05 -3.64 -6.78
N VAL A 37 7.02 -4.46 -6.55
CA VAL A 37 6.50 -5.40 -7.58
C VAL A 37 6.06 -4.62 -8.82
N GLN A 38 5.38 -3.49 -8.61
CA GLN A 38 4.89 -2.65 -9.68
C GLN A 38 6.03 -2.04 -10.51
N ILE A 39 7.09 -1.55 -9.87
CA ILE A 39 8.30 -1.06 -10.55
C ILE A 39 8.93 -2.18 -11.41
N GLY A 40 8.97 -3.42 -10.89
CA GLY A 40 9.44 -4.58 -11.66
C GLY A 40 8.61 -4.83 -12.93
N SER A 41 7.29 -4.69 -12.85
CA SER A 41 6.41 -4.83 -14.02
C SER A 41 6.64 -3.73 -15.08
N VAL A 42 6.98 -2.50 -14.64
CA VAL A 42 7.33 -1.39 -15.53
C VAL A 42 8.65 -1.69 -16.25
N ALA A 43 9.65 -2.20 -15.54
CA ALA A 43 10.92 -2.62 -16.15
C ALA A 43 10.71 -3.73 -17.20
N ASN A 44 9.89 -4.73 -16.91
CA ASN A 44 9.55 -5.80 -17.86
C ASN A 44 8.81 -5.27 -19.09
N THR A 45 7.87 -4.34 -18.89
CA THR A 45 7.14 -3.68 -19.98
C THR A 45 8.08 -2.86 -20.87
N ALA A 46 9.02 -2.13 -20.27
CA ALA A 46 10.04 -1.38 -21.00
C ALA A 46 10.95 -2.30 -21.82
N GLY A 47 11.37 -3.43 -21.25
CA GLY A 47 12.12 -4.46 -21.97
C GLY A 47 11.34 -5.02 -23.17
N ALA A 48 10.03 -5.27 -23.00
CA ALA A 48 9.18 -5.73 -24.09
C ALA A 48 9.03 -4.69 -25.23
N ILE A 49 8.94 -3.39 -24.90
CA ILE A 49 8.92 -2.32 -25.91
C ILE A 49 10.24 -2.29 -26.70
N TYR A 50 11.37 -2.47 -26.01
CA TYR A 50 12.68 -2.53 -26.65
C TYR A 50 12.83 -3.78 -27.53
N ASP A 51 12.74 -4.99 -26.95
CA ASP A 51 13.03 -6.25 -27.63
C ASP A 51 12.00 -6.63 -28.71
N ARG A 52 10.73 -6.26 -28.51
CA ARG A 52 9.63 -6.66 -29.40
C ARG A 52 9.05 -5.51 -30.23
N GLY A 53 9.51 -4.29 -30.01
CA GLY A 53 9.11 -3.10 -30.77
C GLY A 53 10.29 -2.48 -31.50
N LEU A 54 11.21 -1.86 -30.76
CA LEU A 54 12.31 -1.09 -31.34
C LEU A 54 13.30 -1.96 -32.13
N VAL A 55 13.70 -3.12 -31.60
CA VAL A 55 14.72 -3.95 -32.24
C VAL A 55 14.25 -4.52 -33.59
N PRO A 56 13.03 -5.09 -33.73
CA PRO A 56 12.49 -5.48 -35.03
C PRO A 56 12.48 -4.33 -36.05
N ASP A 57 12.13 -3.11 -35.63
CA ASP A 57 12.12 -1.95 -36.51
C ASP A 57 13.52 -1.58 -37.02
N GLN A 58 14.52 -1.60 -36.12
CA GLN A 58 15.92 -1.43 -36.50
C GLN A 58 16.41 -2.49 -37.48
N ASP A 59 15.94 -3.72 -37.35
CA ASP A 59 16.32 -4.80 -38.27
C ASP A 59 15.68 -4.61 -39.65
N VAL A 60 14.43 -4.14 -39.74
CA VAL A 60 13.82 -3.74 -41.02
C VAL A 60 14.62 -2.61 -41.67
N ALA A 61 15.08 -1.62 -40.89
CA ALA A 61 15.93 -0.54 -41.38
C ALA A 61 17.28 -1.06 -41.94
N LYS A 62 17.94 -2.00 -41.25
CA LYS A 62 19.17 -2.64 -41.74
C LYS A 62 18.93 -3.43 -43.02
N ILE A 63 17.85 -4.22 -43.10
CA ILE A 63 17.49 -4.97 -44.32
C ILE A 63 17.31 -4.01 -45.49
N ARG A 64 16.56 -2.92 -45.29
CA ARG A 64 16.34 -1.86 -46.29
C ARG A 64 17.64 -1.19 -46.71
N GLU A 65 18.50 -0.82 -45.76
CA GLU A 65 19.80 -0.21 -46.05
C GLU A 65 20.67 -1.16 -46.88
N THR A 66 20.79 -2.43 -46.48
CA THR A 66 21.58 -3.42 -47.21
C THR A 66 21.00 -3.69 -48.59
N TRP A 67 19.67 -3.69 -48.76
CA TRP A 67 19.04 -3.76 -50.07
C TRP A 67 19.49 -2.63 -51.02
N PHE A 68 19.51 -1.39 -50.52
CA PHE A 68 20.03 -0.26 -51.29
C PHE A 68 21.53 -0.41 -51.60
N LYS A 69 22.34 -0.91 -50.66
CA LYS A 69 23.77 -1.18 -50.89
C LYS A 69 24.01 -2.23 -51.98
N ILE A 70 23.22 -3.32 -52.01
CA ILE A 70 23.26 -4.34 -53.07
C ILE A 70 22.98 -3.70 -54.42
N ARG A 71 21.88 -2.95 -54.53
CA ARG A 71 21.48 -2.30 -55.79
C ARG A 71 22.50 -1.26 -56.25
N HIS A 72 23.03 -0.47 -55.33
CA HIS A 72 24.08 0.51 -55.60
C HIS A 72 25.34 -0.19 -56.14
N ALA A 73 25.89 -1.18 -55.43
CA ALA A 73 27.07 -1.92 -55.86
C ALA A 73 26.85 -2.62 -57.21
N SER A 74 25.67 -3.22 -57.42
CA SER A 74 25.33 -3.86 -58.70
C SER A 74 25.34 -2.87 -59.87
N LEU A 75 24.76 -1.68 -59.68
CA LEU A 75 24.78 -0.64 -60.71
C LEU A 75 26.19 -0.06 -60.92
N SER A 76 26.94 0.15 -59.85
CA SER A 76 28.33 0.62 -59.92
C SER A 76 29.23 -0.37 -60.66
N LYS A 77 29.00 -1.68 -60.50
CA LYS A 77 29.68 -2.72 -61.29
C LYS A 77 29.36 -2.60 -62.76
N ALA A 78 28.07 -2.49 -63.12
CA ALA A 78 27.62 -2.41 -64.51
C ALA A 78 28.13 -1.15 -65.24
N THR A 79 28.48 -0.10 -64.50
CA THR A 79 28.97 1.18 -65.03
C THR A 79 30.48 1.39 -64.78
N ALA A 80 31.18 0.39 -64.23
CA ALA A 80 32.60 0.47 -63.92
C ALA A 80 33.44 0.60 -65.20
N LYS A 81 34.43 1.51 -65.17
CA LYS A 81 35.32 1.78 -66.31
C LYS A 81 36.54 0.87 -66.38
N THR A 82 36.85 0.16 -65.29
CA THR A 82 38.01 -0.73 -65.20
C THR A 82 37.62 -2.11 -64.67
N PRO A 83 38.31 -3.19 -65.08
CA PRO A 83 38.10 -4.53 -64.54
C PRO A 83 38.27 -4.60 -63.02
N GLU A 84 39.23 -3.85 -62.47
CA GLU A 84 39.51 -3.81 -61.03
C GLU A 84 38.32 -3.20 -60.27
N ALA A 85 37.74 -2.10 -60.76
CA ALA A 85 36.57 -1.49 -60.13
C ALA A 85 35.34 -2.41 -60.23
N ALA A 86 35.13 -3.06 -61.37
CA ALA A 86 34.04 -4.04 -61.54
C ALA A 86 34.19 -5.22 -60.55
N LYS A 87 35.40 -5.72 -60.37
CA LYS A 87 35.70 -6.79 -59.40
C LYS A 87 35.38 -6.34 -57.96
N THR A 88 35.82 -5.15 -57.56
CA THR A 88 35.52 -4.61 -56.22
C THR A 88 34.01 -4.54 -55.96
N PHE A 89 33.24 -4.01 -56.90
CA PHE A 89 31.78 -3.92 -56.72
C PHE A 89 31.10 -5.29 -56.72
N HIS A 90 31.61 -6.26 -57.48
CA HIS A 90 31.13 -7.64 -57.43
C HIS A 90 31.34 -8.27 -56.03
N GLU A 91 32.53 -8.10 -55.46
CA GLU A 91 32.84 -8.58 -54.10
C GLU A 91 31.95 -7.91 -53.04
N MET A 92 31.74 -6.58 -53.15
CA MET A 92 30.80 -5.85 -52.28
C MET A 92 29.36 -6.35 -52.41
N THR A 93 28.88 -6.61 -53.63
CA THR A 93 27.55 -7.18 -53.86
C THR A 93 27.42 -8.53 -53.15
N ALA A 94 28.37 -9.45 -53.33
CA ALA A 94 28.35 -10.76 -52.68
C ALA A 94 28.37 -10.66 -51.14
N GLN A 95 29.16 -9.71 -50.60
CA GLN A 95 29.17 -9.44 -49.15
C GLN A 95 27.78 -8.99 -48.66
N TYR A 96 27.19 -7.99 -49.31
CA TYR A 96 25.89 -7.45 -48.87
C TYR A 96 24.76 -8.46 -49.05
N GLU A 97 24.85 -9.35 -50.02
CA GLU A 97 23.94 -10.48 -50.17
C GLU A 97 24.00 -11.46 -49.00
N ALA A 98 25.20 -11.82 -48.54
CA ALA A 98 25.33 -12.63 -47.33
C ALA A 98 24.81 -11.89 -46.09
N GLU A 99 25.03 -10.57 -45.98
CA GLU A 99 24.53 -9.76 -44.88
C GLU A 99 22.99 -9.68 -44.86
N ILE A 100 22.35 -9.46 -46.01
CA ILE A 100 20.88 -9.34 -46.07
C ILE A 100 20.22 -10.68 -45.77
N ASP A 101 20.78 -11.81 -46.25
CA ASP A 101 20.28 -13.15 -45.96
C ASP A 101 20.35 -13.43 -44.45
N ARG A 102 21.45 -13.02 -43.79
CA ARG A 102 21.57 -13.10 -42.33
C ARG A 102 20.55 -12.21 -41.62
N TYR A 103 20.40 -10.94 -42.02
CA TYR A 103 19.46 -10.02 -41.35
C TYR A 103 18.01 -10.47 -41.50
N VAL A 104 17.61 -10.98 -42.66
CA VAL A 104 16.29 -11.56 -42.88
C VAL A 104 16.09 -12.78 -41.98
N LYS A 105 17.08 -13.68 -41.91
CA LYS A 105 17.02 -14.85 -41.02
C LYS A 105 16.89 -14.47 -39.55
N ASP A 106 17.69 -13.51 -39.08
CA ASP A 106 17.65 -13.02 -37.70
C ASP A 106 16.28 -12.38 -37.40
N TYR A 107 15.73 -11.59 -38.33
CA TYR A 107 14.42 -10.98 -38.22
C TYR A 107 13.30 -12.03 -38.12
N LEU A 108 13.32 -13.06 -38.97
CA LEU A 108 12.34 -14.17 -38.96
C LEU A 108 12.42 -15.02 -37.68
N GLY A 109 13.57 -15.02 -36.99
CA GLY A 109 13.75 -15.68 -35.70
C GLY A 109 13.19 -14.91 -34.50
N ARG A 110 12.74 -13.66 -34.69
CA ARG A 110 12.19 -12.85 -33.60
C ARG A 110 10.71 -13.14 -33.34
N SER A 111 10.25 -12.65 -32.18
CA SER A 111 8.82 -12.63 -31.84
C SER A 111 8.08 -11.52 -32.59
N ILE A 112 7.90 -11.69 -33.90
CA ILE A 112 7.17 -10.80 -34.82
C ILE A 112 5.74 -11.30 -35.09
N SER A 113 4.89 -10.45 -35.68
CA SER A 113 3.54 -10.82 -36.09
C SER A 113 3.54 -11.74 -37.32
N ALA A 114 2.41 -12.40 -37.58
CA ALA A 114 2.24 -13.23 -38.76
C ALA A 114 2.39 -12.42 -40.06
N GLU A 115 1.83 -11.20 -40.09
CA GLU A 115 1.96 -10.28 -41.22
C GLU A 115 3.42 -9.86 -41.47
N GLN A 116 4.15 -9.51 -40.41
CA GLN A 116 5.58 -9.17 -40.51
C GLN A 116 6.39 -10.35 -41.06
N LYS A 117 6.07 -11.56 -40.62
CA LYS A 117 6.72 -12.79 -41.10
C LYS A 117 6.46 -13.02 -42.59
N GLU A 118 5.20 -12.94 -43.01
CA GLU A 118 4.81 -13.10 -44.42
C GLU A 118 5.48 -12.07 -45.33
N LEU A 119 5.51 -10.80 -44.90
CA LEU A 119 6.17 -9.72 -45.65
C LEU A 119 7.69 -9.92 -45.73
N ALA A 120 8.34 -10.38 -44.65
CA ALA A 120 9.77 -10.69 -44.66
C ALA A 120 10.11 -11.88 -45.57
N GLU A 121 9.28 -12.93 -45.57
CA GLU A 121 9.43 -14.07 -46.48
C GLU A 121 9.20 -13.66 -47.95
N THR A 122 8.21 -12.80 -48.20
CA THR A 122 7.95 -12.22 -49.53
C THR A 122 9.14 -11.39 -50.02
N PHE A 123 9.70 -10.55 -49.16
CA PHE A 123 10.91 -9.78 -49.47
C PHE A 123 12.09 -10.71 -49.79
N HIS A 124 12.28 -11.78 -49.01
CA HIS A 124 13.32 -12.77 -49.28
C HIS A 124 13.18 -13.46 -50.64
N GLY A 125 11.93 -13.73 -51.05
CA GLY A 125 11.63 -14.20 -52.40
C GLY A 125 12.06 -13.20 -53.47
N TYR A 126 11.73 -11.91 -53.31
CA TYR A 126 12.18 -10.86 -54.22
C TYR A 126 13.70 -10.69 -54.24
N SER A 127 14.39 -10.77 -53.09
CA SER A 127 15.85 -10.65 -53.05
C SER A 127 16.55 -11.79 -53.79
N THR A 128 15.97 -13.00 -53.73
CA THR A 128 16.46 -14.17 -54.47
C THR A 128 16.24 -14.01 -55.98
N GLN A 129 15.03 -13.62 -56.40
CA GLN A 129 14.73 -13.35 -57.82
C GLN A 129 15.61 -12.24 -58.39
N TYR A 130 15.86 -11.19 -57.61
CA TYR A 130 16.75 -10.10 -58.02
C TYR A 130 18.18 -10.59 -58.26
N ARG A 131 18.72 -11.45 -57.37
CA ARG A 131 20.04 -12.06 -57.51
C ARG A 131 20.13 -12.85 -58.81
N GLU A 132 19.16 -13.73 -59.08
CA GLU A 132 19.12 -14.55 -60.30
C GLU A 132 19.04 -13.70 -61.58
N LEU A 133 18.16 -12.69 -61.60
CA LEU A 133 18.00 -11.81 -62.75
C LEU A 133 19.24 -10.95 -62.98
N ARG A 134 19.89 -10.47 -61.91
CA ARG A 134 21.16 -9.75 -62.01
C ARG A 134 22.24 -10.63 -62.62
N ASP A 135 22.41 -11.86 -62.12
CA ASP A 135 23.45 -12.76 -62.61
C ASP A 135 23.19 -13.14 -64.09
N LYS A 136 21.91 -13.31 -64.48
CA LYS A 136 21.49 -13.48 -65.87
C LYS A 136 21.85 -12.27 -66.73
N ALA A 137 21.56 -11.04 -66.25
CA ALA A 137 21.92 -9.81 -66.94
C ALA A 137 23.44 -9.67 -67.10
N ASP A 138 24.22 -9.97 -66.06
CA ASP A 138 25.69 -9.94 -66.15
C ASP A 138 26.21 -10.90 -67.22
N ALA A 139 25.67 -12.12 -67.29
CA ALA A 139 26.05 -13.11 -68.31
C ALA A 139 25.65 -12.68 -69.74
N GLN A 140 24.49 -12.04 -69.91
CA GLN A 140 24.06 -11.48 -71.20
C GLN A 140 24.95 -10.33 -71.66
N ALA A 141 25.30 -9.41 -70.74
CA ALA A 141 26.20 -8.30 -71.02
C ALA A 141 27.59 -8.79 -71.42
N ALA A 142 28.16 -9.76 -70.68
CA ALA A 142 29.45 -10.36 -70.99
C ALA A 142 29.49 -11.06 -72.37
N ALA A 143 28.35 -11.58 -72.82
CA ALA A 143 28.19 -12.21 -74.13
C ALA A 143 27.74 -11.24 -75.25
N GLY A 144 27.62 -9.94 -74.98
CA GLY A 144 27.20 -8.93 -75.95
C GLY A 144 25.72 -8.98 -76.36
N ARG A 145 24.87 -9.73 -75.64
CA ARG A 145 23.44 -9.90 -75.95
C ARG A 145 22.60 -8.76 -75.37
N MET A 146 22.78 -7.55 -75.91
CA MET A 146 22.22 -6.33 -75.32
C MET A 146 20.68 -6.24 -75.35
N THR A 147 20.02 -6.83 -76.35
CA THR A 147 18.55 -6.87 -76.40
C THR A 147 17.96 -7.69 -75.25
N GLU A 148 18.48 -8.90 -75.02
CA GLU A 148 18.05 -9.76 -73.90
C GLU A 148 18.40 -9.14 -72.53
N TRP A 149 19.50 -8.38 -72.48
CA TRP A 149 19.91 -7.63 -71.30
C TRP A 149 18.90 -6.54 -70.94
N GLU A 150 18.43 -5.75 -71.91
CA GLU A 150 17.41 -4.70 -71.69
C GLU A 150 16.08 -5.29 -71.20
N GLU A 151 15.65 -6.43 -71.75
CA GLU A 151 14.47 -7.17 -71.28
C GLU A 151 14.64 -7.60 -69.81
N THR A 152 15.78 -8.23 -69.49
CA THR A 152 16.09 -8.68 -68.12
C THR A 152 16.23 -7.49 -67.16
N ARG A 153 16.75 -6.35 -67.61
CA ARG A 153 16.84 -5.11 -66.81
C ARG A 153 15.47 -4.54 -66.48
N THR A 154 14.49 -4.69 -67.36
CA THR A 154 13.09 -4.33 -67.09
C THR A 154 12.50 -5.23 -65.99
N GLU A 155 12.73 -6.54 -66.06
CA GLU A 155 12.33 -7.49 -65.01
C GLU A 155 12.98 -7.18 -63.66
N ILE A 156 14.29 -6.87 -63.64
CA ILE A 156 15.02 -6.44 -62.43
C ILE A 156 14.36 -5.21 -61.80
N THR A 157 13.89 -4.27 -62.62
CA THR A 157 13.23 -3.04 -62.13
C THR A 157 11.90 -3.38 -61.47
N MET A 158 11.06 -4.21 -62.10
CA MET A 158 9.79 -4.66 -61.52
C MET A 158 9.99 -5.43 -60.20
N VAL A 159 10.96 -6.35 -60.15
CA VAL A 159 11.32 -7.09 -58.92
C VAL A 159 11.82 -6.13 -57.83
N SER A 160 12.63 -5.14 -58.21
CA SER A 160 13.14 -4.14 -57.26
C SER A 160 12.03 -3.28 -56.65
N ASP A 161 11.06 -2.87 -57.47
CA ASP A 161 9.92 -2.07 -57.04
C ASP A 161 9.00 -2.89 -56.12
N GLY A 162 8.76 -4.17 -56.45
CA GLY A 162 8.05 -5.11 -55.58
C GLY A 162 8.75 -5.33 -54.23
N ALA A 163 10.08 -5.47 -54.23
CA ALA A 163 10.88 -5.58 -53.01
C ALA A 163 10.77 -4.33 -52.13
N LEU A 164 10.90 -3.14 -52.72
CA LEU A 164 10.77 -1.87 -51.99
C LEU A 164 9.37 -1.67 -51.41
N ALA A 165 8.33 -1.92 -52.21
CA ALA A 165 6.95 -1.84 -51.73
C ALA A 165 6.68 -2.83 -50.58
N THR A 166 7.29 -4.00 -50.62
CA THR A 166 7.21 -4.99 -49.53
C THR A 166 7.94 -4.51 -48.28
N LEU A 167 9.13 -3.90 -48.41
CA LEU A 167 9.85 -3.29 -47.29
C LEU A 167 9.11 -2.10 -46.69
N ASP A 168 8.38 -1.32 -47.49
CA ASP A 168 7.52 -0.23 -47.02
C ASP A 168 6.39 -0.77 -46.16
N LYS A 169 5.66 -1.79 -46.66
CA LYS A 169 4.64 -2.49 -45.87
C LYS A 169 5.21 -3.07 -44.58
N LEU A 170 6.38 -3.72 -44.67
CA LEU A 170 7.04 -4.33 -43.50
C LEU A 170 7.43 -3.28 -42.46
N SER A 171 7.94 -2.12 -42.88
CA SER A 171 8.25 -1.01 -41.99
C SER A 171 6.98 -0.44 -41.35
N THR A 172 5.91 -0.23 -42.13
CA THR A 172 4.62 0.21 -41.58
C THR A 172 4.05 -0.78 -40.56
N ALA A 173 4.08 -2.09 -40.85
CA ALA A 173 3.63 -3.12 -39.94
C ALA A 173 4.49 -3.17 -38.66
N SER A 174 5.79 -2.96 -38.78
CA SER A 174 6.71 -2.89 -37.63
C SER A 174 6.44 -1.68 -36.73
N THR A 175 6.24 -0.50 -37.30
CA THR A 175 5.88 0.72 -36.55
C THR A 175 4.53 0.56 -35.88
N ALA A 176 3.50 0.06 -36.59
CA ALA A 176 2.17 -0.15 -36.03
C ALA A 176 2.19 -1.13 -34.85
N ALA A 177 2.94 -2.22 -34.96
CA ALA A 177 3.11 -3.18 -33.86
C ALA A 177 3.83 -2.55 -32.65
N ALA A 178 4.82 -1.67 -32.87
CA ALA A 178 5.48 -0.95 -31.79
C ALA A 178 4.53 0.05 -31.08
N GLU A 179 3.69 0.75 -31.83
CA GLU A 179 2.68 1.68 -31.30
C GLU A 179 1.61 0.96 -30.48
N GLU A 180 1.11 -0.18 -30.97
CA GLU A 180 0.14 -1.02 -30.25
C GLU A 180 0.72 -1.50 -28.92
N ARG A 181 1.96 -2.01 -28.92
CA ARG A 181 2.65 -2.42 -27.68
C ARG A 181 2.85 -1.27 -26.70
N LEU A 182 3.11 -0.06 -27.19
CA LEU A 182 3.20 1.13 -26.33
C LEU A 182 1.85 1.50 -25.73
N ALA A 183 0.76 1.37 -26.49
CA ALA A 183 -0.60 1.60 -26.00
C ALA A 183 -0.99 0.57 -24.91
N ASP A 184 -0.70 -0.71 -25.15
CA ASP A 184 -0.90 -1.79 -24.18
C ASP A 184 -0.09 -1.59 -22.90
N ALA A 185 1.17 -1.18 -23.05
CA ALA A 185 2.04 -0.82 -21.93
C ALA A 185 1.44 0.30 -21.07
N ARG A 186 0.95 1.37 -21.71
CA ARG A 186 0.30 2.50 -21.01
C ARG A 186 -0.99 2.07 -20.32
N SER A 187 -1.80 1.22 -20.96
CA SER A 187 -3.03 0.69 -20.38
C SER A 187 -2.73 -0.17 -19.14
N THR A 188 -1.78 -1.09 -19.26
CA THR A 188 -1.32 -1.97 -18.17
C THR A 188 -0.76 -1.15 -17.00
N TYR A 189 0.07 -0.14 -17.28
CA TYR A 189 0.58 0.78 -16.27
C TYR A 189 -0.56 1.49 -15.53
N ARG A 190 -1.53 2.07 -16.26
CA ARG A 190 -2.66 2.80 -15.67
C ARG A 190 -3.51 1.88 -14.78
N GLN A 191 -3.84 0.67 -15.26
CA GLN A 191 -4.61 -0.30 -14.48
C GLN A 191 -3.87 -0.67 -13.20
N SER A 192 -2.56 -0.85 -13.29
CA SER A 192 -1.75 -1.23 -12.14
C SER A 192 -1.63 -0.11 -11.11
N VAL A 193 -1.42 1.14 -11.55
CA VAL A 193 -1.46 2.32 -10.65
C VAL A 193 -2.82 2.44 -9.98
N LEU A 194 -3.91 2.27 -10.73
CA LEU A 194 -5.26 2.32 -10.17
C LEU A 194 -5.48 1.25 -9.11
N LEU A 195 -4.99 0.02 -9.34
CA LEU A 195 -5.06 -1.07 -8.37
C LEU A 195 -4.27 -0.75 -7.09
N VAL A 196 -3.04 -0.23 -7.22
CA VAL A 196 -2.22 0.17 -6.06
C VAL A 196 -2.89 1.29 -5.26
N VAL A 197 -3.41 2.32 -5.94
CA VAL A 197 -4.14 3.42 -5.29
C VAL A 197 -5.41 2.92 -4.61
N ALA A 198 -6.16 2.01 -5.23
CA ALA A 198 -7.35 1.42 -4.64
C ALA A 198 -7.03 0.62 -3.37
N ILE A 199 -6.00 -0.24 -3.40
CA ILE A 199 -5.56 -1.01 -2.23
C ILE A 199 -5.07 -0.07 -1.11
N ALA A 200 -4.26 0.92 -1.45
CA ALA A 200 -3.78 1.91 -0.49
C ALA A 200 -4.95 2.69 0.15
N GLY A 201 -5.93 3.10 -0.65
CA GLY A 201 -7.13 3.79 -0.18
C GLY A 201 -8.00 2.93 0.74
N ILE A 202 -8.28 1.68 0.36
CA ILE A 202 -9.03 0.74 1.21
C ILE A 202 -8.30 0.49 2.52
N GLY A 203 -6.99 0.25 2.46
CA GLY A 203 -6.17 0.03 3.64
C GLY A 203 -6.18 1.25 4.58
N LEU A 204 -6.05 2.46 4.04
CA LEU A 204 -6.12 3.70 4.82
C LEU A 204 -7.49 3.88 5.49
N LEU A 205 -8.58 3.58 4.78
CA LEU A 205 -9.93 3.62 5.33
C LEU A 205 -10.09 2.63 6.49
N LEU A 206 -9.59 1.40 6.35
CA LEU A 206 -9.63 0.39 7.40
C LEU A 206 -8.78 0.79 8.61
N ALA A 207 -7.57 1.30 8.39
CA ALA A 207 -6.70 1.79 9.47
C ALA A 207 -7.33 2.95 10.23
N THR A 208 -7.98 3.88 9.51
CA THR A 208 -8.69 5.03 10.10
C THR A 208 -9.90 4.56 10.91
N ALA A 209 -10.72 3.66 10.36
CA ALA A 209 -11.88 3.11 11.05
C ALA A 209 -11.47 2.37 12.34
N LEU A 210 -10.41 1.54 12.27
CA LEU A 210 -9.86 0.83 13.42
C LEU A 210 -9.35 1.81 14.49
N SER A 211 -8.60 2.84 14.06
CA SER A 211 -8.09 3.88 14.96
C SER A 211 -9.22 4.61 15.69
N ILE A 212 -10.32 4.94 15.01
CA ILE A 212 -11.50 5.56 15.62
C ILE A 212 -12.15 4.63 16.66
N VAL A 213 -12.29 3.33 16.34
CA VAL A 213 -12.91 2.36 17.26
C VAL A 213 -12.07 2.19 18.53
N VAL A 214 -10.75 2.05 18.38
CA VAL A 214 -9.82 1.95 19.51
C VAL A 214 -9.78 3.24 20.32
N ALA A 215 -9.67 4.40 19.67
CA ALA A 215 -9.69 5.69 20.36
C ALA A 215 -10.97 5.86 21.19
N ARG A 216 -12.14 5.50 20.64
CA ARG A 216 -13.41 5.53 21.38
C ARG A 216 -13.44 4.55 22.56
N SER A 217 -12.81 3.38 22.42
CA SER A 217 -12.74 2.38 23.49
C SER A 217 -11.87 2.82 24.68
N ILE A 218 -10.96 3.78 24.50
CA ILE A 218 -10.08 4.30 25.54
C ILE A 218 -10.61 5.64 26.08
N ILE A 219 -10.95 6.58 25.19
CA ILE A 219 -11.34 7.94 25.57
C ILE A 219 -12.69 7.95 26.31
N LYS A 220 -13.63 7.07 25.95
CA LYS A 220 -14.95 7.05 26.59
C LYS A 220 -14.86 6.62 28.08
N PRO A 221 -14.24 5.49 28.45
CA PRO A 221 -14.06 5.12 29.86
C PRO A 221 -13.26 6.16 30.67
N LEU A 222 -12.21 6.74 30.08
CA LEU A 222 -11.43 7.79 30.75
C LEU A 222 -12.26 9.03 31.08
N ARG A 223 -13.20 9.41 30.20
CA ARG A 223 -14.14 10.51 30.48
C ARG A 223 -15.10 10.16 31.62
N CYS A 224 -15.63 8.94 31.66
CA CYS A 224 -16.51 8.49 32.74
C CYS A 224 -15.80 8.56 34.11
N VAL A 225 -14.56 8.05 34.20
CA VAL A 225 -13.76 8.14 35.44
C VAL A 225 -13.50 9.59 35.85
N ARG A 226 -13.12 10.45 34.90
CA ARG A 226 -12.92 11.88 35.17
C ARG A 226 -14.20 12.53 35.71
N ASP A 227 -15.35 12.21 35.12
CA ASP A 227 -16.63 12.82 35.48
C ASP A 227 -17.08 12.39 36.89
N VAL A 228 -16.87 11.12 37.28
CA VAL A 228 -17.11 10.64 38.66
C VAL A 228 -16.15 11.30 39.66
N LEU A 229 -14.86 11.41 39.33
CA LEU A 229 -13.90 12.08 40.20
C LEU A 229 -14.25 13.55 40.46
N ASN A 230 -14.74 14.25 39.43
CA ASN A 230 -15.23 15.63 39.59
C ASN A 230 -16.46 15.67 40.51
N ALA A 231 -17.42 14.76 40.34
CA ALA A 231 -18.60 14.67 41.21
C ALA A 231 -18.21 14.43 42.68
N VAL A 232 -17.25 13.52 42.92
CA VAL A 232 -16.70 13.27 44.26
C VAL A 232 -16.03 14.51 44.84
N ALA A 233 -15.26 15.25 44.03
CA ALA A 233 -14.65 16.52 44.46
C ALA A 233 -15.69 17.59 44.81
N ASP A 234 -16.85 17.57 44.16
CA ASP A 234 -18.01 18.42 44.46
C ASP A 234 -18.86 17.88 45.63
N GLY A 235 -18.49 16.73 46.21
CA GLY A 235 -19.17 16.09 47.34
C GLY A 235 -20.34 15.18 46.96
N ASP A 236 -20.57 14.92 45.68
CA ASP A 236 -21.56 13.95 45.19
C ASP A 236 -20.95 12.54 45.14
N LEU A 237 -21.23 11.74 46.17
CA LEU A 237 -20.81 10.34 46.29
C LEU A 237 -21.84 9.35 45.71
N THR A 238 -22.82 9.81 44.93
CA THR A 238 -23.85 8.95 44.34
C THR A 238 -23.53 8.47 42.92
N GLN A 239 -22.49 9.03 42.29
CA GLN A 239 -22.06 8.68 40.94
C GLN A 239 -21.24 7.40 40.90
N SER A 240 -21.31 6.67 39.78
CA SER A 240 -20.56 5.45 39.49
C SER A 240 -20.01 5.49 38.06
N ALA A 241 -18.82 4.94 37.85
CA ALA A 241 -18.13 4.95 36.56
C ALA A 241 -18.74 3.95 35.56
N GLU A 242 -19.30 2.83 36.05
CA GLU A 242 -19.98 1.78 35.29
C GLU A 242 -19.25 1.38 33.98
N ILE A 243 -17.93 1.19 34.06
CA ILE A 243 -17.12 0.84 32.88
C ILE A 243 -17.32 -0.64 32.53
N ASP A 244 -18.07 -0.88 31.45
CA ASP A 244 -18.30 -2.20 30.87
C ASP A 244 -17.11 -2.68 30.01
N SER A 245 -15.98 -2.99 30.66
CA SER A 245 -14.73 -3.46 30.03
C SER A 245 -14.03 -4.47 30.93
N ASP A 246 -13.33 -5.45 30.34
CA ASP A 246 -12.59 -6.50 31.06
C ASP A 246 -11.06 -6.24 31.01
N ASP A 247 -10.66 -4.98 30.81
CA ASP A 247 -9.27 -4.52 30.70
C ASP A 247 -8.89 -3.57 31.85
N GLU A 248 -7.69 -2.95 31.78
CA GLU A 248 -7.19 -2.06 32.83
C GLU A 248 -8.13 -0.87 33.11
N LEU A 249 -8.92 -0.45 32.12
CA LEU A 249 -9.90 0.63 32.31
C LEU A 249 -11.13 0.16 33.09
N GLY A 250 -11.54 -1.10 32.90
CA GLY A 250 -12.59 -1.74 33.70
C GLY A 250 -12.16 -1.94 35.16
N GLU A 251 -10.94 -2.42 35.38
CA GLU A 251 -10.36 -2.56 36.72
C GLU A 251 -10.26 -1.20 37.44
N MET A 252 -9.84 -0.15 36.73
CA MET A 252 -9.80 1.21 37.27
C MET A 252 -11.20 1.74 37.62
N GLY A 253 -12.20 1.50 36.77
CA GLY A 253 -13.59 1.87 37.07
C GLY A 253 -14.12 1.18 38.32
N ALA A 254 -13.93 -0.13 38.43
CA ALA A 254 -14.36 -0.90 39.60
C ALA A 254 -13.65 -0.47 40.89
N ALA A 255 -12.36 -0.13 40.81
CA ALA A 255 -11.61 0.40 41.95
C ALA A 255 -12.11 1.78 42.39
N LEU A 256 -12.45 2.66 41.45
CA LEU A 256 -13.07 3.95 41.74
C LEU A 256 -14.42 3.78 42.41
N ASP A 257 -15.31 2.95 41.86
CA ASP A 257 -16.65 2.71 42.40
C ASP A 257 -16.59 2.17 43.84
N LYS A 258 -15.64 1.26 44.11
CA LYS A 258 -15.38 0.76 45.47
C LYS A 258 -14.94 1.88 46.43
N THR A 259 -14.11 2.80 45.94
CA THR A 259 -13.61 3.94 46.74
C THR A 259 -14.76 4.90 47.07
N VAL A 260 -15.59 5.25 46.09
CA VAL A 260 -16.78 6.10 46.28
C VAL A 260 -17.75 5.48 47.28
N SER A 261 -18.05 4.18 47.13
CA SER A 261 -18.91 3.45 48.07
C SER A 261 -18.36 3.47 49.49
N THR A 262 -17.05 3.27 49.66
CA THR A 262 -16.41 3.28 50.99
C THR A 262 -16.47 4.66 51.62
N LEU A 263 -16.20 5.72 50.85
CA LEU A 263 -16.31 7.10 51.34
C LEU A 263 -17.75 7.44 51.74
N HIS A 264 -18.73 7.02 50.93
CA HIS A 264 -20.13 7.21 51.22
C HIS A 264 -20.54 6.54 52.55
N ASP A 265 -20.13 5.30 52.77
CA ASP A 265 -20.41 4.56 54.01
C ASP A 265 -19.77 5.24 55.24
N VAL A 266 -18.53 5.73 55.11
CA VAL A 266 -17.86 6.48 56.17
C VAL A 266 -18.60 7.78 56.50
N ILE A 267 -19.05 8.54 55.50
CA ILE A 267 -19.86 9.75 55.73
C ILE A 267 -21.20 9.42 56.40
N GLN A 268 -21.85 8.32 56.00
CA GLN A 268 -23.08 7.87 56.66
C GLN A 268 -22.86 7.50 58.13
N GLN A 269 -21.77 6.79 58.45
CA GLN A 269 -21.43 6.46 59.84
C GLN A 269 -21.15 7.70 60.68
N ILE A 270 -20.39 8.67 60.13
CA ILE A 270 -20.14 9.96 60.82
C ILE A 270 -21.45 10.70 61.06
N SER A 271 -22.35 10.76 60.08
CA SER A 271 -23.67 11.39 60.22
C SER A 271 -24.55 10.70 61.26
N GLY A 272 -24.54 9.36 61.29
CA GLY A 272 -25.22 8.54 62.31
C GLY A 272 -24.71 8.84 63.71
N ASN A 273 -23.39 8.78 63.91
CA ASN A 273 -22.74 9.08 65.18
C ASN A 273 -23.00 10.52 65.65
N ALA A 274 -22.99 11.49 64.75
CA ALA A 274 -23.33 12.89 65.07
C ALA A 274 -24.80 13.05 65.48
N SER A 275 -25.71 12.27 64.89
CA SER A 275 -27.13 12.26 65.25
C SER A 275 -27.39 11.63 66.61
N ASP A 276 -26.68 10.55 66.94
CA ASP A 276 -26.74 9.91 68.25
C ASP A 276 -26.10 10.80 69.33
N LEU A 277 -24.96 11.44 69.05
CA LEU A 277 -24.37 12.45 69.92
C LEU A 277 -25.35 13.61 70.17
N SER A 278 -26.03 14.08 69.13
CA SER A 278 -27.06 15.13 69.25
C SER A 278 -28.26 14.70 70.09
N ARG A 279 -28.63 13.41 70.04
CA ARG A 279 -29.68 12.84 70.90
C ARG A 279 -29.22 12.75 72.35
N VAL A 280 -28.01 12.27 72.61
CA VAL A 280 -27.41 12.19 73.95
C VAL A 280 -27.29 13.59 74.55
N ALA A 281 -26.79 14.57 73.81
CA ALA A 281 -26.69 15.97 74.25
C ALA A 281 -28.07 16.58 74.58
N ARG A 282 -29.12 16.26 73.81
CA ARG A 282 -30.50 16.66 74.13
C ARG A 282 -31.08 15.93 75.33
N ALA A 283 -30.78 14.65 75.51
CA ALA A 283 -31.19 13.89 76.69
C ALA A 283 -30.53 14.43 77.97
N GLY A 284 -29.25 14.80 77.89
CA GLY A 284 -28.53 15.47 78.98
C GLY A 284 -29.10 16.86 79.31
N SER A 285 -29.42 17.67 78.30
CA SER A 285 -30.00 19.01 78.53
C SER A 285 -31.47 19.01 78.95
N SER A 286 -32.24 18.00 78.55
CA SER A 286 -33.63 17.82 79.05
C SER A 286 -33.69 17.22 80.45
N GLY A 287 -32.64 16.51 80.90
CA GLY A 287 -32.45 16.13 82.31
C GLY A 287 -32.28 17.31 83.26
N ASP A 288 -31.69 18.42 82.80
CA ASP A 288 -31.58 19.66 83.55
C ASP A 288 -32.88 20.49 83.56
N ALA A 289 -33.65 20.48 82.47
CA ALA A 289 -34.90 21.25 82.38
C ALA A 289 -36.08 20.64 83.17
N ALA A 290 -36.03 19.34 83.50
CA ALA A 290 -37.07 18.67 84.29
C ALA A 290 -36.82 18.70 85.81
N SER A 291 -35.69 19.23 86.27
CA SER A 291 -35.30 19.29 87.69
C SER A 291 -35.62 20.64 88.33
N GLY A 292 -36.85 21.11 88.13
CA GLY A 292 -37.37 22.31 88.80
C GLY A 292 -38.36 21.96 89.91
N TYR A 293 -37.99 21.15 90.90
CA TYR A 293 -38.51 21.14 92.29
C TYR A 293 -38.00 19.89 93.04
N GLY A 294 -37.04 20.05 93.96
CA GLY A 294 -36.68 19.00 94.95
C GLY A 294 -35.20 18.92 95.31
N THR A 295 -34.85 19.44 96.49
CA THR A 295 -33.53 19.49 97.15
C THR A 295 -32.81 18.15 97.33
N GLY A 296 -31.53 18.10 96.95
CA GLY A 296 -30.49 17.14 97.40
C GLY A 296 -29.33 17.00 96.40
N PRO A 297 -28.04 16.97 96.81
CA PRO A 297 -26.93 16.83 95.88
C PRO A 297 -26.86 15.38 95.38
N ARG A 298 -27.38 15.14 94.18
CA ARG A 298 -27.04 13.96 93.39
C ARG A 298 -26.08 14.42 92.31
N THR A 299 -24.83 14.01 92.44
CA THR A 299 -23.85 14.01 91.35
C THR A 299 -24.47 13.27 90.18
N VAL A 300 -24.85 14.00 89.13
CA VAL A 300 -25.11 13.41 87.82
C VAL A 300 -23.84 12.67 87.45
N ASP A 301 -23.97 11.36 87.24
CA ASP A 301 -22.88 10.50 86.82
C ASP A 301 -22.47 10.87 85.39
N LEU A 302 -21.58 11.85 85.28
CA LEU A 302 -20.95 12.29 84.03
C LEU A 302 -19.83 11.32 83.58
N GLN A 303 -19.49 10.29 84.39
CA GLN A 303 -18.45 9.33 84.01
C GLN A 303 -18.86 8.51 82.78
N GLY A 304 -20.14 8.12 82.68
CA GLY A 304 -20.63 7.39 81.51
C GLY A 304 -20.63 8.20 80.21
N THR A 305 -20.80 9.53 80.28
CA THR A 305 -20.70 10.42 79.11
C THR A 305 -19.25 10.69 78.72
N ASP A 306 -18.35 10.86 79.68
CA ASP A 306 -16.93 11.06 79.42
C ASP A 306 -16.27 9.77 78.90
N GLU A 307 -16.68 8.60 79.39
CA GLU A 307 -16.23 7.29 78.87
C GLU A 307 -16.72 7.05 77.44
N GLN A 308 -17.98 7.36 77.13
CA GLN A 308 -18.51 7.24 75.77
C GLN A 308 -17.84 8.23 74.81
N LEU A 309 -17.54 9.46 75.25
CA LEU A 309 -16.79 10.44 74.45
C LEU A 309 -15.34 10.03 74.24
N ALA A 310 -14.70 9.43 75.25
CA ALA A 310 -13.35 8.88 75.15
C ALA A 310 -13.30 7.69 74.20
N GLU A 311 -14.28 6.78 74.25
CA GLU A 311 -14.40 5.64 73.34
C GLU A 311 -14.72 6.08 71.91
N MET A 312 -15.51 7.16 71.73
CA MET A 312 -15.74 7.76 70.41
C MET A 312 -14.48 8.43 69.85
N ALA A 313 -13.72 9.13 70.69
CA ALA A 313 -12.46 9.75 70.30
C ALA A 313 -11.42 8.68 69.90
N ASP A 314 -11.35 7.58 70.65
CA ASP A 314 -10.47 6.45 70.39
C ASP A 314 -10.87 5.67 69.12
N ASN A 315 -12.18 5.48 68.89
CA ASN A 315 -12.69 4.88 67.65
C ASN A 315 -12.48 5.79 66.43
N LEU A 316 -12.61 7.11 66.59
CA LEU A 316 -12.29 8.08 65.53
C LEU A 316 -10.79 8.08 65.21
N ASP A 317 -9.94 8.07 66.23
CA ASP A 317 -8.48 8.01 66.05
C ASP A 317 -8.06 6.70 65.40
N THR A 318 -8.69 5.59 65.78
CA THR A 318 -8.49 4.26 65.16
C THR A 318 -8.96 4.24 63.69
N MET A 319 -10.09 4.87 63.36
CA MET A 319 -10.54 4.97 61.97
C MET A 319 -9.63 5.87 61.12
N ILE A 320 -9.18 7.00 61.65
CA ILE A 320 -8.22 7.90 60.98
C ILE A 320 -6.88 7.17 60.78
N SER A 321 -6.40 6.44 61.79
CA SER A 321 -5.21 5.59 61.74
C SER A 321 -5.32 4.49 60.69
N LEU A 322 -6.45 3.78 60.61
CA LEU A 322 -6.69 2.75 59.59
C LEU A 322 -6.73 3.32 58.16
N PHE A 323 -7.20 4.56 57.99
CA PHE A 323 -7.23 5.25 56.71
C PHE A 323 -5.84 5.73 56.27
N VAL A 324 -5.04 6.28 57.20
CA VAL A 324 -3.65 6.74 56.94
C VAL A 324 -2.68 5.57 56.75
N THR A 325 -2.84 4.48 57.52
CA THR A 325 -1.93 3.33 57.45
C THR A 325 -2.12 2.53 56.16
N ARG A 326 -3.33 2.51 55.59
CA ARG A 326 -3.57 1.93 54.25
C ARG A 326 -3.07 2.80 53.10
N SER A 327 -2.85 4.10 53.29
CA SER A 327 -2.29 4.97 52.24
C SER A 327 -0.75 4.91 52.16
N ASN A 328 -0.07 4.34 53.15
CA ASN A 328 1.40 4.22 53.21
C ASN A 328 1.94 2.83 52.83
N VAL A 329 1.06 1.91 52.41
CA VAL A 329 1.44 0.58 51.90
C VAL A 329 0.80 0.37 50.53
N SER A 330 1.23 1.17 49.53
CA SER A 330 1.17 0.82 48.10
C SER A 330 2.19 1.65 47.33
#